data_AF-A0A7W4YSV1-F1
#
_entry.id   AF-A0A7W4YSV1-F1
#
_cell.length_a   1.000
_cell.length_b   1.000
_cell.length_c   1.000
_cell.angle_alpha   90.00
_cell.angle_beta   90.00
_cell.angle_gamma   90.00
#
_symmetry.space_group_name_H-M   'P 1'
#
loop_
_entity.id
_entity.type
_entity.pdbx_description
1 polymer ?
#
loop_
_entity_poly.entity_id
_entity_poly.type
_entity_poly.pdbx_seq_one_letter_code
_entity_poly.pdbx_strand_id
1 'polypeptide(L)'
;MNLDGVFVESDDENAALASAHGNRNLEANGSYNTLDFVVRLRPDLHRILEAQGGEVSMRECESWEVAQAFSTYLHETIHWWQHVGTSAGLMLSFLQPAHAHMNRKWLDEVLATHGPVKPLLGLAEKLLDAEQQDGALNVVLNNWHDLDFFRRLVINPVGLANSVASHPYFSSVGHSYRMAIGAASWLIAATVDPNYEALPHPRDWEADMGMLRTNEAEGFYPGSPIEIPPLGLLEILEGQARFSQIQYLYGASGGGLSWDNFRRRGMLSGVYVRAFETFLEFTEEEWPPTVDDPLVGLFLLVCDVALSPSEGLFLPMTDPSSLIWSTDPGWRFIFLCRLAKDEGKAFKDSIRTYSAEEYWEVSQRLSDRLLSPSPRQLAEAVTRFADTHPAWIQLMEEDMTFEYREGNFPIRVLLGRFTRVQRDKLKAPQFFCWPGMCLTSFRQALDSETVHFLFREHQALFLDRADRDVYPRLMPGKDEKTLQRLLDDFYIWVSMYEMTRQWLVEDGPFDYDYGWLTSKFSNAEIKGWADSAFKVGTGVHPDAFSILR
;
A
#
# COMPACT_ATOMS: atom_id res chain seq x y z
N MET A 1 -32.32 -13.15 18.52
CA MET A 1 -31.43 -12.48 19.48
C MET A 1 -31.42 -11.01 19.08
N ASN A 2 -31.85 -10.11 19.96
CA ASN A 2 -32.00 -8.69 19.64
C ASN A 2 -30.62 -8.03 19.78
N LEU A 3 -30.03 -7.59 18.66
CA LEU A 3 -28.61 -7.17 18.53
C LEU A 3 -28.52 -5.80 17.84
N ASP A 4 -29.38 -4.86 18.22
CA ASP A 4 -29.33 -3.50 17.71
C ASP A 4 -28.33 -2.68 18.54
N GLY A 5 -27.22 -2.23 17.92
CA GLY A 5 -26.39 -1.16 18.50
C GLY A 5 -24.86 -1.16 18.30
N VAL A 6 -24.26 -1.94 17.38
CA VAL A 6 -22.77 -2.09 17.36
C VAL A 6 -22.07 -1.50 16.12
N PHE A 7 -22.78 -0.91 15.16
CA PHE A 7 -22.14 -0.48 13.90
C PHE A 7 -22.37 1.00 13.62
N VAL A 8 -21.38 1.81 13.99
CA VAL A 8 -21.12 3.11 13.38
C VAL A 8 -19.60 3.14 13.11
N GLU A 9 -19.19 2.88 11.87
CA GLU A 9 -17.83 3.16 11.38
C GLU A 9 -17.90 4.47 10.59
N SER A 10 -16.91 5.34 10.74
CA SER A 10 -16.94 6.69 10.17
C SER A 10 -16.81 6.67 8.63
N ASP A 11 -17.81 7.21 7.94
CA ASP A 11 -17.83 7.48 6.48
C ASP A 11 -16.88 8.62 6.06
N ASP A 12 -15.72 8.76 6.69
CA ASP A 12 -14.92 9.97 6.53
C ASP A 12 -13.91 9.84 5.39
N GLU A 13 -14.40 9.97 4.16
CA GLU A 13 -13.61 10.11 2.92
C GLU A 13 -12.54 11.24 3.03
N ASN A 14 -12.67 12.16 4.00
CA ASN A 14 -11.72 13.22 4.27
C ASN A 14 -10.69 12.88 5.36
N ALA A 15 -10.96 11.92 6.26
CA ALA A 15 -10.04 11.59 7.35
C ALA A 15 -8.76 10.91 6.86
N ALA A 16 -8.83 10.15 5.75
CA ALA A 16 -7.67 9.48 5.14
C ALA A 16 -6.61 10.47 4.58
N LEU A 17 -6.97 11.74 4.39
CA LEU A 17 -6.10 12.78 3.83
C LEU A 17 -5.74 13.90 4.84
N ALA A 18 -6.48 14.03 5.95
CA ALA A 18 -6.36 15.17 6.86
C ALA A 18 -5.44 14.96 8.07
N SER A 19 -5.19 13.73 8.51
CA SER A 19 -4.10 13.45 9.48
C SER A 19 -3.06 12.54 8.83
N ALA A 20 -1.79 12.94 8.92
CA ALA A 20 -0.66 12.13 8.43
C ALA A 20 -0.52 10.78 9.15
N HIS A 21 -1.27 10.56 10.23
CA HIS A 21 -1.30 9.34 11.02
C HIS A 21 -2.75 8.94 11.27
N GLY A 22 -3.01 7.67 11.59
CA GLY A 22 -4.38 7.21 11.90
C GLY A 22 -5.04 8.05 13.01
N ASN A 23 -6.36 8.26 12.93
CA ASN A 23 -7.10 9.05 13.91
C ASN A 23 -6.95 8.44 15.33
N ARG A 24 -6.45 9.23 16.29
CA ARG A 24 -6.29 8.82 17.70
C ARG A 24 -7.61 8.50 18.39
N ASN A 25 -8.72 9.06 17.89
CA ASN A 25 -10.06 8.66 18.28
C ASN A 25 -10.50 7.54 17.35
N LEU A 26 -10.15 6.29 17.69
CA LEU A 26 -10.72 5.11 17.06
C LEU A 26 -12.22 5.03 17.41
N GLU A 27 -13.04 5.84 16.73
CA GLU A 27 -14.47 5.54 16.53
C GLU A 27 -14.61 4.38 15.54
N ALA A 28 -13.64 4.21 14.63
CA ALA A 28 -13.50 3.05 13.76
C ALA A 28 -13.02 1.79 14.53
N ASN A 29 -13.44 0.61 14.07
CA ASN A 29 -13.10 -0.67 14.71
C ASN A 29 -11.63 -1.08 14.50
N GLY A 30 -11.02 -0.66 13.40
CA GLY A 30 -9.61 -0.88 13.08
C GLY A 30 -9.08 0.18 12.10
N SER A 31 -7.77 0.19 11.90
CA SER A 31 -7.14 0.93 10.80
C SER A 31 -5.74 0.40 10.46
N TYR A 32 -5.36 0.57 9.20
CA TYR A 32 -4.00 0.44 8.70
C TYR A 32 -3.72 1.59 7.74
N ASN A 33 -2.51 2.14 7.75
CA ASN A 33 -2.06 3.09 6.73
C ASN A 33 -0.56 2.93 6.43
N THR A 34 -0.15 3.46 5.27
CA THR A 34 1.23 3.37 4.75
C THR A 34 2.21 4.38 5.33
N LEU A 35 1.77 5.22 6.26
CA LEU A 35 2.63 6.17 6.96
C LEU A 35 3.10 5.54 8.28
N ASP A 36 2.22 4.81 8.94
CA ASP A 36 2.46 4.20 10.25
C ASP A 36 2.94 2.75 10.14
N PHE A 37 2.49 1.99 9.13
CA PHE A 37 2.72 0.54 9.00
C PHE A 37 2.25 -0.27 10.23
N VAL A 38 1.21 0.21 10.92
CA VAL A 38 0.64 -0.41 12.12
C VAL A 38 -0.75 -0.95 11.82
N VAL A 39 -1.01 -2.21 12.17
CA VAL A 39 -2.38 -2.71 12.30
C VAL A 39 -2.95 -2.25 13.64
N ARG A 40 -3.99 -1.42 13.59
CA ARG A 40 -4.66 -0.89 14.78
C ARG A 40 -6.03 -1.48 14.96
N LEU A 41 -6.40 -1.76 16.20
CA LEU A 41 -7.74 -2.25 16.56
C LEU A 41 -8.29 -1.49 17.76
N ARG A 42 -9.62 -1.40 17.83
CA ARG A 42 -10.29 -0.87 19.01
C ARG A 42 -9.94 -1.71 20.26
N PRO A 43 -9.73 -1.09 21.44
CA PRO A 43 -9.22 -1.81 22.62
C PRO A 43 -10.07 -2.98 23.15
N ASP A 44 -11.37 -3.01 22.87
CA ASP A 44 -12.23 -4.15 23.17
C ASP A 44 -11.96 -5.35 22.25
N LEU A 45 -11.67 -5.13 20.97
CA LEU A 45 -11.31 -6.19 20.03
C LEU A 45 -9.97 -6.85 20.43
N HIS A 46 -9.00 -6.04 20.84
CA HIS A 46 -7.74 -6.55 21.42
C HIS A 46 -8.00 -7.50 22.58
N ARG A 47 -8.85 -7.10 23.53
CA ARG A 47 -9.19 -7.94 24.69
C ARG A 47 -9.86 -9.25 24.30
N ILE A 48 -10.72 -9.24 23.27
CA ILE A 48 -11.37 -10.46 22.75
C ILE A 48 -10.31 -11.40 22.15
N LEU A 49 -9.41 -10.87 21.31
CA LEU A 49 -8.40 -11.67 20.62
C LEU A 49 -7.30 -12.19 21.58
N GLU A 50 -6.86 -11.37 22.54
CA GLU A 50 -5.88 -11.77 23.55
C GLU A 50 -6.43 -12.84 24.50
N ALA A 51 -7.73 -12.78 24.84
CA ALA A 51 -8.37 -13.81 25.67
C ALA A 51 -8.37 -15.21 25.02
N GLN A 52 -8.17 -15.28 23.70
CA GLN A 52 -8.02 -16.53 22.95
C GLN A 52 -6.56 -17.06 22.96
N GLY A 53 -5.69 -16.48 23.81
CA GLY A 53 -4.30 -16.94 23.97
C GLY A 53 -3.36 -16.50 22.86
N GLY A 54 -3.76 -15.53 22.02
CA GLY A 54 -2.95 -15.00 20.93
C GLY A 54 -2.82 -15.91 19.70
N GLU A 55 -3.23 -17.18 19.81
CA GLU A 55 -3.42 -18.09 18.67
C GLU A 55 -4.87 -17.99 18.22
N VAL A 56 -5.19 -17.00 17.39
CA VAL A 56 -6.57 -16.85 16.92
C VAL A 56 -6.95 -18.08 16.11
N SER A 57 -7.92 -18.85 16.58
CA SER A 57 -8.47 -20.00 15.84
C SER A 57 -9.20 -19.49 14.60
N MET A 58 -8.48 -19.46 13.49
CA MET A 58 -8.96 -18.93 12.21
C MET A 58 -10.17 -19.72 11.70
N ARG A 59 -10.14 -21.05 11.86
CA ARG A 59 -11.14 -21.98 11.30
C ARG A 59 -12.28 -22.36 12.25
N GLU A 60 -12.04 -22.31 13.55
CA GLU A 60 -12.98 -22.75 14.59
C GLU A 60 -13.09 -21.67 15.67
N CYS A 61 -13.87 -20.63 15.41
CA CYS A 61 -14.13 -19.60 16.42
C CYS A 61 -15.04 -20.15 17.52
N GLU A 62 -14.64 -19.97 18.78
CA GLU A 62 -15.41 -20.42 19.95
C GLU A 62 -16.76 -19.67 20.08
N SER A 63 -16.83 -18.44 19.56
CA SER A 63 -18.04 -17.61 19.58
C SER A 63 -18.14 -16.69 18.37
N TRP A 64 -19.35 -16.15 18.15
CA TRP A 64 -19.58 -15.15 17.11
C TRP A 64 -18.81 -13.84 17.37
N GLU A 65 -18.63 -13.46 18.64
CA GLU A 65 -17.87 -12.27 19.03
C GLU A 65 -16.39 -12.40 18.64
N VAL A 66 -15.81 -13.59 18.83
CA VAL A 66 -14.44 -13.90 18.39
C VAL A 66 -14.33 -13.83 16.87
N ALA A 67 -15.28 -14.42 16.14
CA ALA A 67 -15.30 -14.36 14.68
C ALA A 67 -15.39 -12.92 14.17
N GLN A 68 -16.19 -12.06 14.80
CA GLN A 68 -16.27 -10.64 14.44
C GLN A 68 -14.96 -9.90 14.70
N ALA A 69 -14.38 -10.05 15.90
CA ALA A 69 -13.11 -9.41 16.23
C ALA A 69 -11.97 -9.84 15.29
N PHE A 70 -11.90 -11.13 14.98
CA PHE A 70 -10.92 -11.63 14.01
C PHE A 70 -11.19 -11.11 12.61
N SER A 71 -12.45 -10.98 12.19
CA SER A 71 -12.78 -10.45 10.87
C SER A 71 -12.26 -9.01 10.68
N THR A 72 -12.34 -8.17 11.72
CA THR A 72 -11.76 -6.82 11.70
C THR A 72 -10.23 -6.89 11.63
N TYR A 73 -9.60 -7.73 12.45
CA TYR A 73 -8.16 -7.94 12.38
C TYR A 73 -7.70 -8.43 10.99
N LEU A 74 -8.45 -9.34 10.39
CA LEU A 74 -8.21 -9.84 9.04
C LEU A 74 -8.31 -8.72 8.00
N HIS A 75 -9.32 -7.85 8.09
CA HIS A 75 -9.47 -6.70 7.19
C HIS A 75 -8.21 -5.82 7.20
N GLU A 76 -7.75 -5.42 8.39
CA GLU A 76 -6.52 -4.61 8.51
C GLU A 76 -5.25 -5.37 8.10
N THR A 77 -5.22 -6.69 8.34
CA THR A 77 -4.11 -7.55 7.90
C THR A 77 -4.06 -7.66 6.37
N ILE A 78 -5.21 -7.66 5.70
CA ILE A 78 -5.27 -7.63 4.23
C ILE A 78 -4.73 -6.31 3.70
N HIS A 79 -4.98 -5.17 4.34
CA HIS A 79 -4.34 -3.91 3.96
C HIS A 79 -2.81 -4.00 4.05
N TRP A 80 -2.28 -4.55 5.14
CA TRP A 80 -0.85 -4.87 5.21
C TRP A 80 -0.39 -5.73 4.02
N TRP A 81 -1.09 -6.82 3.70
CA TRP A 81 -0.76 -7.68 2.54
C TRP A 81 -0.86 -6.94 1.21
N GLN A 82 -1.80 -6.02 1.04
CA GLN A 82 -1.89 -5.23 -0.17
C GLN A 82 -0.64 -4.34 -0.31
N HIS A 83 -0.17 -3.74 0.78
CA HIS A 83 0.99 -2.84 0.78
C HIS A 83 2.34 -3.54 0.64
N VAL A 84 2.50 -4.72 1.22
CA VAL A 84 3.72 -5.51 1.06
C VAL A 84 3.58 -6.63 0.05
N GLY A 85 2.45 -6.82 -0.64
CA GLY A 85 2.22 -7.97 -1.53
C GLY A 85 1.79 -7.61 -2.94
N THR A 86 1.50 -6.33 -3.20
CA THR A 86 1.14 -5.84 -4.53
C THR A 86 2.09 -4.71 -4.92
N SER A 87 2.37 -4.56 -6.22
CA SER A 87 3.29 -3.53 -6.70
C SER A 87 2.76 -2.12 -6.44
N ALA A 88 1.45 -1.89 -6.61
CA ALA A 88 0.85 -0.58 -6.33
C ALA A 88 0.97 -0.22 -4.84
N GLY A 89 0.69 -1.19 -3.96
CA GLY A 89 0.85 -1.03 -2.53
C GLY A 89 2.30 -0.78 -2.10
N LEU A 90 3.26 -1.47 -2.72
CA LEU A 90 4.69 -1.28 -2.48
C LEU A 90 5.16 0.10 -2.93
N MET A 91 4.74 0.54 -4.13
CA MET A 91 5.02 1.88 -4.63
C MET A 91 4.51 2.97 -3.70
N LEU A 92 3.27 2.85 -3.20
CA LEU A 92 2.73 3.77 -2.20
C LEU A 92 3.58 3.81 -0.93
N SER A 93 4.03 2.64 -0.46
CA SER A 93 4.87 2.51 0.73
C SER A 93 6.25 3.15 0.55
N PHE A 94 6.70 3.34 -0.69
CA PHE A 94 8.00 3.93 -1.03
C PHE A 94 7.96 5.44 -1.29
N LEU A 95 6.79 6.07 -1.43
CA LEU A 95 6.71 7.49 -1.75
C LEU A 95 7.36 8.38 -0.68
N GLN A 96 7.09 8.14 0.60
CA GLN A 96 7.70 8.90 1.69
C GLN A 96 9.23 8.72 1.76
N PRO A 97 9.76 7.48 1.77
CA PRO A 97 11.19 7.29 1.66
C PRO A 97 11.82 7.95 0.41
N ALA A 98 11.14 7.89 -0.74
CA ALA A 98 11.63 8.47 -1.99
C ALA A 98 11.87 9.98 -1.84
N HIS A 99 10.96 10.71 -1.18
CA HIS A 99 11.13 12.14 -0.92
C HIS A 99 12.43 12.47 -0.15
N ALA A 100 12.86 11.61 0.77
CA ALA A 100 14.09 11.81 1.53
C ALA A 100 15.33 11.33 0.77
N HIS A 101 15.29 10.11 0.24
CA HIS A 101 16.48 9.47 -0.35
C HIS A 101 16.86 10.03 -1.71
N MET A 102 15.90 10.24 -2.61
CA MET A 102 16.19 10.74 -3.97
C MET A 102 16.64 12.20 -3.97
N ASN A 103 16.14 12.97 -3.01
CA ASN A 103 16.44 14.39 -2.90
C ASN A 103 17.68 14.68 -2.06
N ARG A 104 18.31 13.67 -1.43
CA ARG A 104 19.36 13.87 -0.43
C ARG A 104 20.46 14.81 -0.86
N LYS A 105 21.05 14.55 -2.03
CA LYS A 105 22.14 15.37 -2.59
C LYS A 105 21.69 16.82 -2.78
N TRP A 106 20.49 17.03 -3.31
CA TRP A 106 19.96 18.35 -3.61
C TRP A 106 19.55 19.10 -2.34
N LEU A 107 19.05 18.40 -1.33
CA LEU A 107 18.79 18.96 0.00
C LEU A 107 20.08 19.44 0.67
N ASP A 108 21.18 18.69 0.54
CA ASP A 108 22.49 19.12 1.03
C ASP A 108 22.98 20.39 0.30
N GLU A 109 22.76 20.50 -1.01
CA GLU A 109 23.08 21.70 -1.79
C GLU A 109 22.22 22.92 -1.39
N VAL A 110 20.92 22.72 -1.16
CA VAL A 110 20.01 23.77 -0.67
C VAL A 110 20.43 24.24 0.73
N LEU A 111 20.74 23.32 1.65
CA LEU A 111 21.24 23.64 2.98
C LEU A 111 22.55 24.42 2.94
N ALA A 112 23.47 24.05 2.06
CA ALA A 112 24.75 24.75 1.91
C ALA A 112 24.57 26.18 1.35
N THR A 113 23.56 26.38 0.49
CA THR A 113 23.34 27.66 -0.21
C THR A 113 22.52 28.64 0.62
N HIS A 114 21.40 28.18 1.21
CA HIS A 114 20.43 29.03 1.89
C HIS A 114 20.44 28.88 3.41
N GLY A 115 21.21 27.91 3.92
CA GLY A 115 21.15 27.52 5.33
C GLY A 115 19.90 26.71 5.67
N PRO A 116 19.68 26.41 6.96
CA PRO A 116 18.52 25.67 7.42
C PRO A 116 17.27 26.56 7.43
N VAL A 117 16.38 26.33 6.47
CA VAL A 117 15.16 27.12 6.24
C VAL A 117 13.96 26.19 6.03
N LYS A 118 12.79 26.52 6.61
CA LYS A 118 11.53 25.74 6.49
C LYS A 118 10.32 26.67 6.30
N PRO A 119 9.32 26.30 5.47
CA PRO A 119 9.39 25.24 4.47
C PRO A 119 10.22 25.64 3.24
N LEU A 120 10.74 24.65 2.52
CA LEU A 120 11.41 24.89 1.23
C LEU A 120 10.46 25.45 0.17
N LEU A 121 9.17 25.09 0.22
CA LEU A 121 8.15 25.71 -0.61
C LEU A 121 8.08 27.24 -0.37
N GLY A 122 8.10 27.66 0.90
CA GLY A 122 8.15 29.07 1.30
C GLY A 122 9.41 29.80 0.84
N LEU A 123 10.54 29.09 0.76
CA LEU A 123 11.79 29.62 0.21
C LEU A 123 11.66 29.83 -1.30
N ALA A 124 11.09 28.88 -2.02
CA ALA A 124 10.91 28.98 -3.47
C ALA A 124 10.02 30.17 -3.85
N GLU A 125 8.94 30.41 -3.10
CA GLU A 125 8.07 31.58 -3.32
C GLU A 125 8.83 32.90 -3.06
N LYS A 126 9.63 32.98 -2.00
CA LYS A 126 10.46 34.18 -1.73
C LYS A 126 11.51 34.43 -2.81
N LEU A 127 12.13 33.39 -3.34
CA LEU A 127 13.10 33.52 -4.44
C LEU A 127 12.41 33.94 -5.74
N LEU A 128 11.22 33.40 -6.01
CA LEU A 128 10.41 33.79 -7.16
C LEU A 128 10.02 35.28 -7.11
N ASP A 129 9.58 35.78 -5.95
CA ASP A 129 9.27 37.20 -5.72
C ASP A 129 10.51 38.10 -5.92
N ALA A 130 11.71 37.55 -5.69
CA ALA A 130 12.98 38.23 -5.88
C ALA A 130 13.58 38.05 -7.29
N GLU A 131 12.85 37.41 -8.23
CA GLU A 131 13.32 37.04 -9.56
C GLU A 131 14.61 36.19 -9.56
N GLN A 132 14.79 35.36 -8.53
CA GLN A 132 15.91 34.44 -8.36
C GLN A 132 15.49 33.00 -8.64
N GLN A 133 16.42 32.19 -9.13
CA GLN A 133 16.21 30.77 -9.36
C GLN A 133 17.28 29.94 -8.65
N ASP A 134 16.86 28.82 -8.08
CA ASP A 134 17.75 27.84 -7.48
C ASP A 134 17.48 26.46 -8.09
N GLY A 135 18.47 25.92 -8.79
CA GLY A 135 18.33 24.65 -9.50
C GLY A 135 18.13 23.46 -8.56
N ALA A 136 18.82 23.43 -7.41
CA ALA A 136 18.70 22.34 -6.45
C ALA A 136 17.33 22.35 -5.79
N LEU A 137 16.85 23.52 -5.37
CA LEU A 137 15.52 23.71 -4.80
C LEU A 137 14.41 23.30 -5.78
N ASN A 138 14.53 23.71 -7.05
CA ASN A 138 13.59 23.33 -8.09
C ASN A 138 13.53 21.81 -8.29
N VAL A 139 14.67 21.11 -8.29
CA VAL A 139 14.70 19.64 -8.39
C VAL A 139 13.99 19.00 -7.19
N VAL A 140 14.28 19.46 -5.97
CA VAL A 140 13.66 18.92 -4.75
C VAL A 140 12.14 19.08 -4.79
N LEU A 141 11.65 20.28 -5.10
CA LEU A 141 10.21 20.56 -5.10
C LEU A 141 9.49 19.90 -6.27
N ASN A 142 10.08 19.83 -7.47
CA ASN A 142 9.50 19.09 -8.58
C ASN A 142 9.36 17.60 -8.23
N ASN A 143 10.43 16.97 -7.74
CA ASN A 143 10.37 15.57 -7.30
C ASN A 143 9.33 15.33 -6.21
N TRP A 144 9.19 16.27 -5.27
CA TRP A 144 8.14 16.19 -4.25
C TRP A 144 6.74 16.25 -4.86
N HIS A 145 6.49 17.26 -5.69
CA HIS A 145 5.20 17.47 -6.34
C HIS A 145 4.81 16.31 -7.25
N ASP A 146 5.72 15.81 -8.10
CA ASP A 146 5.43 14.70 -9.02
C ASP A 146 4.99 13.42 -8.29
N LEU A 147 5.67 13.08 -7.19
CA LEU A 147 5.31 11.92 -6.37
C LEU A 147 4.00 12.14 -5.61
N ASP A 148 3.74 13.35 -5.13
CA ASP A 148 2.46 13.68 -4.48
C ASP A 148 1.28 13.72 -5.47
N PHE A 149 1.50 14.19 -6.71
CA PHE A 149 0.48 14.13 -7.76
C PHE A 149 0.17 12.70 -8.15
N PHE A 150 1.18 11.84 -8.32
CA PHE A 150 0.96 10.41 -8.50
C PHE A 150 0.13 9.83 -7.34
N ARG A 151 0.51 10.11 -6.09
CA ARG A 151 -0.22 9.65 -4.91
C ARG A 151 -1.69 10.05 -4.94
N ARG A 152 -1.98 11.32 -5.21
CA ARG A 152 -3.35 11.86 -5.25
C ARG A 152 -4.16 11.24 -6.37
N LEU A 153 -3.60 11.18 -7.58
CA LEU A 153 -4.29 10.63 -8.76
C LEU A 153 -4.55 9.13 -8.62
N VAL A 154 -3.59 8.36 -8.10
CA VAL A 154 -3.77 6.91 -7.95
C VAL A 154 -4.75 6.57 -6.83
N ILE A 155 -4.75 7.31 -5.71
CA ILE A 155 -5.62 7.04 -4.54
C ILE A 155 -7.05 7.47 -4.78
N ASN A 156 -7.27 8.72 -5.20
CA ASN A 156 -8.61 9.30 -5.38
C ASN A 156 -8.64 10.21 -6.62
N PRO A 157 -8.64 9.62 -7.82
CA PRO A 157 -8.60 10.38 -9.07
C PRO A 157 -9.83 11.28 -9.24
N VAL A 158 -11.02 10.78 -8.88
CA VAL A 158 -12.30 11.50 -9.01
C VAL A 158 -12.33 12.77 -8.16
N GLY A 159 -11.89 12.69 -6.91
CA GLY A 159 -11.89 13.83 -5.99
C GLY A 159 -10.77 14.84 -6.25
N LEU A 160 -9.61 14.39 -6.76
CA LEU A 160 -8.38 15.19 -6.70
C LEU A 160 -7.87 15.68 -8.06
N ALA A 161 -8.30 15.13 -9.19
CA ALA A 161 -7.75 15.46 -10.51
C ALA A 161 -7.80 16.96 -10.84
N ASN A 162 -8.90 17.65 -10.53
CA ASN A 162 -9.02 19.10 -10.79
C ASN A 162 -8.00 19.92 -9.98
N SER A 163 -7.76 19.54 -8.73
CA SER A 163 -6.78 20.22 -7.87
C SER A 163 -5.34 19.99 -8.36
N VAL A 164 -5.07 18.80 -8.89
CA VAL A 164 -3.76 18.45 -9.47
C VAL A 164 -3.55 19.17 -10.80
N ALA A 165 -4.54 19.14 -11.70
CA ALA A 165 -4.48 19.76 -13.02
C ALA A 165 -4.23 21.27 -12.98
N SER A 166 -4.72 21.95 -11.95
CA SER A 166 -4.58 23.39 -11.77
C SER A 166 -3.30 23.79 -11.03
N HIS A 167 -2.51 22.83 -10.56
CA HIS A 167 -1.32 23.12 -9.78
C HIS A 167 -0.15 23.56 -10.68
N PRO A 168 0.58 24.66 -10.37
CA PRO A 168 1.64 25.19 -11.24
C PRO A 168 2.80 24.22 -11.53
N TYR A 169 3.07 23.32 -10.58
CA TYR A 169 4.11 22.30 -10.70
C TYR A 169 3.67 21.05 -11.50
N PHE A 170 2.38 20.92 -11.82
CA PHE A 170 1.90 19.72 -12.51
C PHE A 170 2.27 19.78 -14.00
N SER A 171 3.08 18.83 -14.45
CA SER A 171 3.38 18.66 -15.88
C SER A 171 2.28 17.84 -16.56
N SER A 172 2.15 16.57 -16.22
CA SER A 172 1.16 15.66 -16.79
C SER A 172 1.02 14.39 -15.96
N VAL A 173 -0.03 13.60 -16.22
CA VAL A 173 -0.26 12.30 -15.56
C VAL A 173 0.91 11.36 -15.85
N GLY A 174 1.25 11.18 -17.12
CA GLY A 174 2.35 10.31 -17.53
C GLY A 174 3.70 10.71 -16.92
N HIS A 175 3.94 12.02 -16.71
CA HIS A 175 5.13 12.48 -16.01
C HIS A 175 5.14 12.02 -14.54
N SER A 176 4.05 12.25 -13.82
CA SER A 176 3.92 11.88 -12.41
C SER A 176 4.09 10.36 -12.21
N TYR A 177 3.49 9.55 -13.08
CA TYR A 177 3.59 8.08 -13.03
C TYR A 177 5.01 7.61 -13.33
N ARG A 178 5.66 8.19 -14.35
CA ARG A 178 7.06 7.90 -14.66
C ARG A 178 7.96 8.20 -13.47
N MET A 179 7.76 9.35 -12.81
CA MET A 179 8.57 9.74 -11.66
C MET A 179 8.36 8.77 -10.47
N ALA A 180 7.13 8.36 -10.20
CA ALA A 180 6.83 7.39 -9.14
C ALA A 180 7.42 6.00 -9.39
N ILE A 181 7.29 5.47 -10.61
CA ILE A 181 7.86 4.17 -10.98
C ILE A 181 9.39 4.24 -10.96
N GLY A 182 9.97 5.30 -11.51
CA GLY A 182 11.41 5.54 -11.48
C GLY A 182 11.96 5.67 -10.06
N ALA A 183 11.23 6.34 -9.17
CA ALA A 183 11.57 6.47 -7.75
C ALA A 183 11.58 5.12 -7.04
N ALA A 184 10.53 4.33 -7.20
CA ALA A 184 10.42 3.01 -6.60
C ALA A 184 11.51 2.07 -7.13
N SER A 185 11.71 2.02 -8.46
CA SER A 185 12.75 1.22 -9.11
C SER A 185 14.15 1.62 -8.59
N TRP A 186 14.43 2.92 -8.49
CA TRP A 186 15.70 3.41 -7.96
C TRP A 186 15.92 3.04 -6.50
N LEU A 187 14.91 3.13 -5.63
CA LEU A 187 15.02 2.73 -4.22
C LEU A 187 15.36 1.25 -4.07
N ILE A 188 14.72 0.38 -4.86
CA ILE A 188 14.99 -1.06 -4.87
C ILE A 188 16.43 -1.30 -5.36
N ALA A 189 16.79 -0.71 -6.51
CA ALA A 189 18.13 -0.84 -7.09
C ALA A 189 19.22 -0.37 -6.12
N ALA A 190 19.07 0.82 -5.52
CA ALA A 190 20.00 1.35 -4.53
C ALA A 190 20.16 0.45 -3.29
N THR A 191 19.18 -0.43 -3.01
CA THR A 191 19.19 -1.32 -1.85
C THR A 191 19.76 -2.70 -2.15
N VAL A 192 19.43 -3.28 -3.30
CA VAL A 192 19.77 -4.68 -3.63
C VAL A 192 20.23 -4.93 -5.07
N ASP A 193 20.17 -3.95 -5.97
CA ASP A 193 20.64 -4.11 -7.35
C ASP A 193 21.19 -2.79 -7.96
N PRO A 194 22.30 -2.24 -7.44
CA PRO A 194 22.75 -0.88 -7.82
C PRO A 194 23.14 -0.72 -9.30
N ASN A 195 23.44 -1.84 -9.97
CA ASN A 195 23.86 -1.88 -11.36
C ASN A 195 22.72 -2.25 -12.33
N TYR A 196 21.51 -2.51 -11.83
CA TYR A 196 20.38 -3.02 -12.62
C TYR A 196 20.73 -4.31 -13.37
N GLU A 197 21.37 -5.26 -12.68
CA GLU A 197 21.72 -6.58 -13.21
C GLU A 197 20.48 -7.50 -13.32
N ALA A 198 19.50 -7.30 -12.43
CA ALA A 198 18.26 -8.07 -12.37
C ALA A 198 17.03 -7.23 -12.73
N LEU A 199 16.94 -6.00 -12.22
CA LEU A 199 15.82 -5.10 -12.44
C LEU A 199 15.89 -4.41 -13.81
N PRO A 200 14.74 -4.05 -14.42
CA PRO A 200 14.74 -3.18 -15.59
C PRO A 200 15.26 -1.78 -15.23
N HIS A 201 16.04 -1.15 -16.12
CA HIS A 201 16.55 0.18 -15.84
C HIS A 201 15.47 1.23 -16.19
N PRO A 202 15.13 2.17 -15.29
CA PRO A 202 14.08 3.18 -15.54
C PRO A 202 14.41 4.19 -16.66
N ARG A 203 15.62 4.12 -17.25
CA ARG A 203 16.06 4.97 -18.36
C ARG A 203 15.84 4.31 -19.72
N ASP A 204 15.56 3.02 -19.75
CA ASP A 204 15.42 2.26 -21.01
C ASP A 204 14.28 2.80 -21.89
N TRP A 205 13.30 3.45 -21.29
CA TRP A 205 12.11 4.00 -21.94
C TRP A 205 12.04 5.54 -21.88
N GLU A 206 13.15 6.20 -21.52
CA GLU A 206 13.22 7.66 -21.44
C GLU A 206 13.08 8.34 -22.82
N ALA A 207 13.66 7.74 -23.87
CA ALA A 207 13.54 8.25 -25.23
C ALA A 207 12.09 8.21 -25.74
N ASP A 208 11.39 7.10 -25.50
CA ASP A 208 9.99 6.92 -25.88
C ASP A 208 9.08 7.90 -25.14
N MET A 209 9.32 8.11 -23.84
CA MET A 209 8.63 9.13 -23.04
C MET A 209 8.87 10.55 -23.60
N GLY A 210 10.09 10.83 -24.07
CA GLY A 210 10.41 12.08 -24.77
C GLY A 210 9.63 12.24 -26.08
N MET A 211 9.46 11.15 -26.84
CA MET A 211 8.66 11.14 -28.07
C MET A 211 7.17 11.36 -27.80
N LEU A 212 6.60 10.69 -26.79
CA LEU A 212 5.19 10.87 -26.41
C LEU A 212 4.88 12.32 -26.07
N ARG A 213 5.77 12.97 -25.29
CA ARG A 213 5.64 14.39 -24.99
C ARG A 213 5.76 15.28 -26.23
N THR A 214 6.72 14.99 -27.10
CA THR A 214 6.95 15.78 -28.33
C THR A 214 5.79 15.68 -29.32
N ASN A 215 5.15 14.51 -29.37
CA ASN A 215 4.01 14.24 -30.23
C ASN A 215 2.67 14.65 -29.60
N GLU A 216 2.70 15.28 -28.42
CA GLU A 216 1.51 15.66 -27.66
C GLU A 216 0.53 14.48 -27.47
N ALA A 217 1.08 13.29 -27.18
CA ALA A 217 0.28 12.14 -26.82
C ALA A 217 -0.50 12.42 -25.53
N GLU A 218 -1.79 12.11 -25.53
CA GLU A 218 -2.69 12.39 -24.40
C GLU A 218 -2.16 11.80 -23.09
N GLY A 219 -2.17 12.62 -22.03
CA GLY A 219 -1.59 12.32 -20.73
C GLY A 219 -0.08 12.58 -20.60
N PHE A 220 0.65 12.92 -21.67
CA PHE A 220 2.14 13.00 -21.66
C PHE A 220 2.75 14.38 -21.90
N TYR A 221 1.96 15.43 -22.12
CA TYR A 221 2.47 16.80 -22.32
C TYR A 221 1.83 17.83 -21.36
N PRO A 222 2.48 18.98 -21.12
CA PRO A 222 1.93 20.05 -20.28
C PRO A 222 0.55 20.52 -20.75
N GLY A 223 -0.43 20.52 -19.84
CA GLY A 223 -1.81 20.92 -20.14
C GLY A 223 -2.62 19.87 -20.93
N SER A 224 -2.11 18.65 -21.06
CA SER A 224 -2.85 17.54 -21.64
C SER A 224 -4.14 17.24 -20.86
N PRO A 225 -5.23 16.80 -21.52
CA PRO A 225 -6.42 16.31 -20.85
C PRO A 225 -6.07 15.22 -19.82
N ILE A 226 -6.76 15.23 -18.68
CA ILE A 226 -6.67 14.17 -17.68
C ILE A 226 -7.90 13.29 -17.81
N GLU A 227 -7.74 12.14 -18.45
CA GLU A 227 -8.72 11.06 -18.34
C GLU A 227 -8.52 10.34 -17.01
N ILE A 228 -9.60 10.25 -16.23
CA ILE A 228 -9.59 9.59 -14.92
C ILE A 228 -10.48 8.35 -14.90
N PRO A 229 -10.07 7.29 -14.19
CA PRO A 229 -10.94 6.16 -13.94
C PRO A 229 -12.08 6.56 -12.97
N PRO A 230 -13.22 5.85 -12.99
CA PRO A 230 -14.37 6.18 -12.13
C PRO A 230 -14.15 5.84 -10.65
N LEU A 231 -13.04 5.17 -10.32
CA LEU A 231 -12.62 4.84 -8.96
C LEU A 231 -11.08 4.84 -8.89
N GLY A 232 -10.52 4.94 -7.69
CA GLY A 232 -9.10 4.89 -7.44
C GLY A 232 -8.66 3.63 -6.72
N LEU A 233 -7.39 3.64 -6.32
CA LEU A 233 -6.77 2.59 -5.53
C LEU A 233 -7.46 2.42 -4.18
N LEU A 234 -7.97 3.50 -3.56
CA LEU A 234 -8.68 3.43 -2.29
C LEU A 234 -9.86 2.46 -2.36
N GLU A 235 -10.77 2.62 -3.32
CA GLU A 235 -11.95 1.76 -3.48
C GLU A 235 -11.57 0.30 -3.74
N ILE A 236 -10.49 0.05 -4.49
CA ILE A 236 -10.05 -1.31 -4.82
C ILE A 236 -9.49 -2.01 -3.58
N LEU A 237 -8.66 -1.30 -2.79
CA LEU A 237 -8.09 -1.83 -1.55
C LEU A 237 -9.20 -2.17 -0.54
N GLU A 238 -10.12 -1.22 -0.32
CA GLU A 238 -11.24 -1.35 0.59
C GLU A 238 -12.21 -2.44 0.15
N GLY A 239 -12.54 -2.50 -1.14
CA GLY A 239 -13.40 -3.54 -1.72
C GLY A 239 -12.81 -4.93 -1.53
N GLN A 240 -11.51 -5.12 -1.82
CA GLN A 240 -10.86 -6.42 -1.67
C GLN A 240 -10.81 -6.86 -0.19
N ALA A 241 -10.43 -5.97 0.72
CA ALA A 241 -10.37 -6.26 2.16
C ALA A 241 -11.77 -6.53 2.73
N ARG A 242 -12.78 -5.72 2.38
CA ARG A 242 -14.15 -5.88 2.86
C ARG A 242 -14.80 -7.16 2.35
N PHE A 243 -14.70 -7.47 1.06
CA PHE A 243 -15.33 -8.68 0.53
C PHE A 243 -14.65 -9.94 1.06
N SER A 244 -13.34 -9.92 1.29
CA SER A 244 -12.63 -11.00 1.98
C SER A 244 -13.12 -11.18 3.43
N GLN A 245 -13.35 -10.08 4.16
CA GLN A 245 -13.93 -10.11 5.50
C GLN A 245 -15.37 -10.68 5.49
N ILE A 246 -16.18 -10.28 4.52
CA ILE A 246 -17.55 -10.81 4.34
C ILE A 246 -17.52 -12.31 4.04
N GLN A 247 -16.63 -12.78 3.16
CA GLN A 247 -16.43 -14.20 2.87
C GLN A 247 -16.02 -14.99 4.13
N TYR A 248 -15.12 -14.43 4.93
CA TYR A 248 -14.73 -15.03 6.21
C TYR A 248 -15.94 -15.20 7.15
N LEU A 249 -16.69 -14.11 7.39
CA LEU A 249 -17.85 -14.14 8.29
C LEU A 249 -18.95 -15.09 7.77
N TYR A 250 -19.15 -15.14 6.45
CA TYR A 250 -20.04 -16.09 5.81
C TYR A 250 -19.61 -17.53 6.11
N GLY A 251 -18.35 -17.89 5.87
CA GLY A 251 -17.81 -19.21 6.15
C GLY A 251 -17.84 -19.57 7.63
N ALA A 252 -17.47 -18.65 8.52
CA ALA A 252 -17.50 -18.83 9.97
C ALA A 252 -18.93 -19.06 10.51
N SER A 253 -19.95 -18.54 9.81
CA SER A 253 -21.36 -18.80 10.12
C SER A 253 -21.91 -20.10 9.52
N GLY A 254 -21.07 -20.92 8.87
CA GLY A 254 -21.49 -22.10 8.14
C GLY A 254 -22.35 -21.78 6.90
N GLY A 255 -22.17 -20.60 6.31
CA GLY A 255 -22.95 -20.10 5.18
C GLY A 255 -24.33 -19.53 5.55
N GLY A 256 -24.57 -19.25 6.84
CA GLY A 256 -25.87 -18.79 7.34
C GLY A 256 -26.17 -17.30 7.13
N LEU A 257 -25.18 -16.49 6.75
CA LEU A 257 -25.36 -15.04 6.54
C LEU A 257 -25.71 -14.69 5.10
N SER A 258 -26.78 -13.94 4.90
CA SER A 258 -27.16 -13.35 3.60
C SER A 258 -26.59 -11.94 3.41
N TRP A 259 -26.61 -11.44 2.18
CA TRP A 259 -26.27 -10.04 1.85
C TRP A 259 -27.04 -9.03 2.69
N ASP A 260 -28.32 -9.26 2.98
CA ASP A 260 -29.11 -8.35 3.83
C ASP A 260 -28.61 -8.29 5.28
N ASN A 261 -28.00 -9.37 5.79
CA ASN A 261 -27.35 -9.32 7.09
C ASN A 261 -26.13 -8.40 7.07
N PHE A 262 -25.34 -8.42 5.99
CA PHE A 262 -24.19 -7.55 5.82
C PHE A 262 -24.58 -6.09 5.60
N ARG A 263 -25.63 -5.82 4.79
CA ARG A 263 -26.19 -4.47 4.61
C ARG A 263 -26.67 -3.86 5.93
N ARG A 264 -27.43 -4.62 6.73
CA ARG A 264 -27.91 -4.16 8.06
C ARG A 264 -26.77 -3.86 9.04
N ARG A 265 -25.57 -4.40 8.81
CA ARG A 265 -24.37 -4.16 9.61
C ARG A 265 -23.48 -3.04 9.06
N GLY A 266 -23.90 -2.36 7.99
CA GLY A 266 -23.11 -1.28 7.36
C GLY A 266 -21.87 -1.77 6.60
N MET A 267 -21.73 -3.08 6.34
CA MET A 267 -20.55 -3.64 5.67
C MET A 267 -20.54 -3.45 4.14
N LEU A 268 -21.62 -2.89 3.60
CA LEU A 268 -21.87 -2.73 2.15
C LEU A 268 -22.34 -1.30 1.87
N SER A 269 -21.59 -0.32 2.34
CA SER A 269 -21.86 1.11 2.15
C SER A 269 -20.57 1.89 1.91
N GLY A 270 -20.71 3.06 1.28
CA GLY A 270 -19.60 3.98 1.05
C GLY A 270 -18.48 3.34 0.22
N VAL A 271 -17.23 3.69 0.56
CA VAL A 271 -16.01 3.23 -0.12
C VAL A 271 -15.89 1.70 -0.18
N TYR A 272 -16.41 0.99 0.83
CA TYR A 272 -16.26 -0.46 0.98
C TYR A 272 -17.01 -1.30 -0.07
N VAL A 273 -18.00 -0.73 -0.77
CA VAL A 273 -18.81 -1.44 -1.77
C VAL A 273 -18.63 -0.91 -3.19
N ARG A 274 -18.10 0.32 -3.34
CA ARG A 274 -17.97 1.01 -4.64
C ARG A 274 -17.28 0.17 -5.71
N ALA A 275 -16.12 -0.43 -5.41
CA ALA A 275 -15.41 -1.25 -6.38
C ALA A 275 -16.23 -2.46 -6.84
N PHE A 276 -17.01 -3.09 -5.96
CA PHE A 276 -17.85 -4.22 -6.33
C PHE A 276 -19.04 -3.79 -7.20
N GLU A 277 -19.68 -2.66 -6.89
CA GLU A 277 -20.74 -2.09 -7.73
C GLU A 277 -20.23 -1.73 -9.12
N THR A 278 -19.07 -1.08 -9.21
CA THR A 278 -18.42 -0.79 -10.49
C THR A 278 -18.05 -2.08 -11.24
N PHE A 279 -17.58 -3.12 -10.53
CA PHE A 279 -17.33 -4.41 -11.14
C PHE A 279 -18.60 -5.01 -11.76
N LEU A 280 -19.72 -5.02 -11.03
CA LEU A 280 -21.00 -5.53 -11.56
C LEU A 280 -21.48 -4.71 -12.77
N GLU A 281 -21.37 -3.38 -12.71
CA GLU A 281 -21.72 -2.49 -13.81
C GLU A 281 -20.91 -2.81 -15.08
N PHE A 282 -19.58 -2.88 -14.98
CA PHE A 282 -18.70 -3.08 -16.12
C PHE A 282 -18.69 -4.54 -16.62
N THR A 283 -19.05 -5.50 -15.77
CA THR A 283 -19.23 -6.90 -16.17
C THR A 283 -20.65 -7.21 -16.68
N GLU A 284 -21.57 -6.25 -16.59
CA GLU A 284 -23.00 -6.37 -16.85
C GLU A 284 -23.63 -7.56 -16.11
N GLU A 285 -23.36 -7.65 -14.81
CA GLU A 285 -23.92 -8.68 -13.93
C GLU A 285 -24.85 -8.08 -12.87
N GLU A 286 -25.77 -8.90 -12.40
CA GLU A 286 -26.60 -8.58 -11.25
C GLU A 286 -25.88 -8.92 -9.95
N TRP A 287 -26.40 -8.39 -8.83
CA TRP A 287 -25.89 -8.75 -7.52
C TRP A 287 -26.00 -10.26 -7.28
N PRO A 288 -24.92 -10.98 -6.94
CA PRO A 288 -24.94 -12.44 -6.88
C PRO A 288 -25.83 -12.94 -5.74
N PRO A 289 -26.43 -14.15 -5.87
CA PRO A 289 -27.37 -14.68 -4.89
C PRO A 289 -26.74 -14.95 -3.52
N THR A 290 -25.46 -15.35 -3.48
CA THR A 290 -24.74 -15.71 -2.24
C THR A 290 -23.34 -15.10 -2.21
N VAL A 291 -22.73 -15.11 -1.02
CA VAL A 291 -21.38 -14.54 -0.78
C VAL A 291 -20.27 -15.41 -1.38
N ASP A 292 -20.53 -16.72 -1.50
CA ASP A 292 -19.59 -17.69 -2.06
C ASP A 292 -19.77 -17.91 -3.57
N ASP A 293 -20.59 -17.09 -4.21
CA ASP A 293 -20.82 -17.12 -5.65
C ASP A 293 -19.52 -16.87 -6.45
N PRO A 294 -19.30 -17.57 -7.58
CA PRO A 294 -18.11 -17.38 -8.42
C PRO A 294 -17.82 -15.93 -8.81
N LEU A 295 -18.87 -15.12 -8.95
CA LEU A 295 -18.73 -13.72 -9.32
C LEU A 295 -18.00 -12.89 -8.25
N VAL A 296 -18.19 -13.22 -6.96
CA VAL A 296 -17.44 -12.62 -5.85
C VAL A 296 -15.98 -13.06 -5.89
N GLY A 297 -15.73 -14.33 -6.20
CA GLY A 297 -14.38 -14.85 -6.40
C GLY A 297 -13.65 -14.15 -7.55
N LEU A 298 -14.33 -13.94 -8.68
CA LEU A 298 -13.77 -13.22 -9.82
C LEU A 298 -13.49 -11.76 -9.50
N PHE A 299 -14.38 -11.06 -8.77
CA PHE A 299 -14.14 -9.69 -8.31
C PHE A 299 -12.83 -9.57 -7.52
N LEU A 300 -12.64 -10.42 -6.50
CA LEU A 300 -11.44 -10.40 -5.67
C LEU A 300 -10.16 -10.69 -6.48
N LEU A 301 -10.24 -11.56 -7.49
CA LEU A 301 -9.15 -11.81 -8.43
C LEU A 301 -8.86 -10.59 -9.31
N VAL A 302 -9.89 -9.92 -9.82
CA VAL A 302 -9.73 -8.68 -10.60
C VAL A 302 -9.06 -7.59 -9.75
N CYS A 303 -9.45 -7.42 -8.49
CA CYS A 303 -8.74 -6.52 -7.56
C CYS A 303 -7.26 -6.87 -7.47
N ASP A 304 -6.93 -8.13 -7.20
CA ASP A 304 -5.53 -8.57 -7.02
C ASP A 304 -4.66 -8.35 -8.27
N VAL A 305 -5.20 -8.63 -9.47
CA VAL A 305 -4.50 -8.41 -10.75
C VAL A 305 -4.36 -6.91 -11.06
N ALA A 306 -5.36 -6.10 -10.74
CA ALA A 306 -5.33 -4.65 -10.91
C ALA A 306 -4.27 -3.98 -10.03
N LEU A 307 -4.14 -4.44 -8.77
CA LEU A 307 -3.17 -3.93 -7.79
C LEU A 307 -1.71 -4.32 -8.07
N SER A 308 -1.47 -5.26 -8.99
CA SER A 308 -0.14 -5.85 -9.24
C SER A 308 0.47 -5.50 -10.61
N PRO A 309 0.50 -4.21 -11.04
CA PRO A 309 1.25 -3.85 -12.25
C PRO A 309 2.73 -4.13 -12.04
N SER A 310 3.41 -4.71 -13.02
CA SER A 310 4.80 -5.17 -12.85
C SER A 310 5.79 -4.53 -13.82
N GLU A 311 5.28 -3.96 -14.92
CA GLU A 311 6.08 -3.30 -15.94
C GLU A 311 6.72 -2.01 -15.43
N GLY A 312 7.98 -1.80 -15.79
CA GLY A 312 8.79 -0.66 -15.38
C GLY A 312 9.35 -0.76 -13.96
N LEU A 313 8.85 -1.67 -13.13
CA LEU A 313 9.33 -1.88 -11.75
C LEU A 313 10.13 -3.18 -11.60
N PHE A 314 9.50 -4.34 -11.83
CA PHE A 314 10.13 -5.66 -11.71
C PHE A 314 10.29 -6.37 -13.05
N LEU A 315 9.49 -6.00 -14.04
CA LEU A 315 9.54 -6.51 -15.40
C LEU A 315 9.75 -5.35 -16.38
N PRO A 316 10.38 -5.58 -17.55
CA PRO A 316 10.60 -4.52 -18.54
C PRO A 316 9.29 -3.87 -18.98
N MET A 317 9.31 -2.55 -19.18
CA MET A 317 8.21 -1.81 -19.82
C MET A 317 8.21 -2.13 -21.30
N THR A 318 7.17 -2.81 -21.80
CA THR A 318 7.13 -3.24 -23.20
C THR A 318 6.50 -2.21 -24.14
N ASP A 319 5.52 -1.46 -23.65
CA ASP A 319 4.88 -0.35 -24.37
C ASP A 319 4.79 0.90 -23.47
N PRO A 320 5.77 1.82 -23.58
CA PRO A 320 5.74 3.07 -22.83
C PRO A 320 4.51 3.94 -23.09
N SER A 321 3.85 3.84 -24.26
CA SER A 321 2.63 4.60 -24.54
C SER A 321 1.44 4.17 -23.68
N SER A 322 1.48 2.93 -23.17
CA SER A 322 0.49 2.38 -22.28
C SER A 322 0.67 2.78 -20.81
N LEU A 323 1.78 3.44 -20.43
CA LEU A 323 2.23 3.63 -19.03
C LEU A 323 1.09 3.93 -18.06
N ILE A 324 0.26 4.95 -18.36
CA ILE A 324 -0.83 5.37 -17.48
C ILE A 324 -1.80 4.22 -17.26
N TRP A 325 -2.24 3.59 -18.35
CA TRP A 325 -3.25 2.54 -18.36
C TRP A 325 -2.76 1.19 -17.85
N SER A 326 -1.49 0.86 -18.09
CA SER A 326 -0.86 -0.40 -17.71
C SER A 326 -0.38 -0.41 -16.26
N THR A 327 -0.26 0.75 -15.62
CA THR A 327 0.23 0.86 -14.23
C THR A 327 -0.77 1.48 -13.25
N ASP A 328 -1.76 2.24 -13.71
CA ASP A 328 -2.84 2.74 -12.86
C ASP A 328 -3.80 1.62 -12.44
N PRO A 329 -3.96 1.33 -11.13
CA PRO A 329 -4.86 0.27 -10.66
C PRO A 329 -6.33 0.50 -11.02
N GLY A 330 -6.80 1.76 -11.06
CA GLY A 330 -8.17 2.09 -11.45
C GLY A 330 -8.45 1.76 -12.91
N TRP A 331 -7.58 2.18 -13.83
CA TRP A 331 -7.71 1.84 -15.25
C TRP A 331 -7.57 0.35 -15.50
N ARG A 332 -6.58 -0.31 -14.87
CA ARG A 332 -6.43 -1.77 -14.95
C ARG A 332 -7.69 -2.48 -14.49
N PHE A 333 -8.26 -2.08 -13.35
CA PHE A 333 -9.49 -2.66 -12.83
C PHE A 333 -10.64 -2.59 -13.83
N ILE A 334 -10.86 -1.40 -14.43
CA ILE A 334 -11.92 -1.20 -15.43
C ILE A 334 -11.70 -2.06 -16.68
N PHE A 335 -10.48 -2.12 -17.19
CA PHE A 335 -10.16 -2.96 -18.35
C PHE A 335 -10.34 -4.44 -18.04
N LEU A 336 -9.91 -4.90 -16.87
CA LEU A 336 -10.11 -6.28 -16.44
C LEU A 336 -11.60 -6.63 -16.30
N CYS A 337 -12.44 -5.72 -15.80
CA CYS A 337 -13.89 -5.91 -15.76
C CYS A 337 -14.49 -6.08 -17.15
N ARG A 338 -14.13 -5.20 -18.10
CA ARG A 338 -14.59 -5.29 -19.50
C ARG A 338 -14.09 -6.55 -20.18
N LEU A 339 -12.86 -6.96 -19.92
CA LEU A 339 -12.32 -8.22 -20.45
C LEU A 339 -13.08 -9.42 -19.89
N ALA A 340 -13.38 -9.43 -18.59
CA ALA A 340 -14.19 -10.50 -17.99
C ALA A 340 -15.61 -10.57 -18.57
N LYS A 341 -16.22 -9.42 -18.91
CA LYS A 341 -17.49 -9.34 -19.65
C LYS A 341 -17.36 -10.01 -21.02
N ASP A 342 -16.34 -9.63 -21.79
CA ASP A 342 -16.13 -10.10 -23.16
C ASP A 342 -15.85 -11.60 -23.23
N GLU A 343 -15.22 -12.18 -22.20
CA GLU A 343 -14.99 -13.61 -22.07
C GLU A 343 -16.28 -14.41 -21.81
N GLY A 344 -17.34 -13.73 -21.37
CA GLY A 344 -18.69 -14.28 -21.26
C GLY A 344 -18.95 -15.11 -20.01
N LYS A 345 -20.16 -15.68 -19.94
CA LYS A 345 -20.69 -16.32 -18.72
C LYS A 345 -19.82 -17.48 -18.19
N ALA A 346 -19.31 -18.34 -19.06
CA ALA A 346 -18.50 -19.48 -18.61
C ALA A 346 -17.22 -19.04 -17.88
N PHE A 347 -16.65 -17.90 -18.30
CA PHE A 347 -15.50 -17.30 -17.63
C PHE A 347 -15.90 -16.67 -16.29
N LYS A 348 -17.03 -15.98 -16.22
CA LYS A 348 -17.57 -15.42 -14.98
C LYS A 348 -17.91 -16.49 -13.93
N ASP A 349 -18.28 -17.68 -14.37
CA ASP A 349 -18.58 -18.84 -13.53
C ASP A 349 -17.34 -19.72 -13.20
N SER A 350 -16.12 -19.25 -13.45
CA SER A 350 -14.89 -20.06 -13.39
C SER A 350 -14.36 -20.30 -11.97
N ILE A 351 -14.56 -19.37 -11.03
CA ILE A 351 -14.07 -19.50 -9.65
C ILE A 351 -15.08 -20.28 -8.80
N ARG A 352 -14.94 -21.60 -8.69
CA ARG A 352 -15.93 -22.43 -7.99
C ARG A 352 -15.40 -23.04 -6.71
N THR A 353 -14.13 -23.40 -6.72
CA THR A 353 -13.46 -24.12 -5.64
C THR A 353 -12.46 -23.24 -4.90
N TYR A 354 -12.18 -22.04 -5.42
CA TYR A 354 -11.19 -21.11 -4.89
C TYR A 354 -9.79 -21.76 -4.87
N SER A 355 -9.46 -22.48 -5.95
CA SER A 355 -8.21 -23.24 -6.07
C SER A 355 -7.05 -22.44 -6.68
N ALA A 356 -5.82 -22.93 -6.51
CA ALA A 356 -4.65 -22.33 -7.14
C ALA A 356 -4.74 -22.35 -8.67
N GLU A 357 -5.27 -23.44 -9.23
CA GLU A 357 -5.44 -23.64 -10.65
C GLU A 357 -6.42 -22.63 -11.24
N GLU A 358 -7.57 -22.44 -10.60
CA GLU A 358 -8.56 -21.42 -11.00
C GLU A 358 -7.94 -20.02 -10.98
N TYR A 359 -7.18 -19.68 -9.93
CA TYR A 359 -6.51 -18.39 -9.87
C TYR A 359 -5.54 -18.18 -11.05
N TRP A 360 -4.66 -19.14 -11.31
CA TRP A 360 -3.65 -19.00 -12.37
C TRP A 360 -4.27 -19.00 -13.77
N GLU A 361 -5.28 -19.83 -14.03
CA GLU A 361 -5.95 -19.87 -15.32
C GLU A 361 -6.63 -18.54 -15.64
N VAL A 362 -7.42 -18.02 -14.69
CA VAL A 362 -8.22 -16.81 -14.87
C VAL A 362 -7.33 -15.57 -14.93
N SER A 363 -6.37 -15.45 -14.01
CA SER A 363 -5.44 -14.30 -13.99
C SER A 363 -4.54 -14.26 -15.22
N GLN A 364 -4.04 -15.40 -15.70
CA GLN A 364 -3.23 -15.46 -16.92
C GLN A 364 -4.06 -15.03 -18.14
N ARG A 365 -5.28 -15.56 -18.29
CA ARG A 365 -6.15 -15.22 -19.43
C ARG A 365 -6.48 -13.72 -19.47
N LEU A 366 -6.79 -13.11 -18.32
CA LEU A 366 -7.02 -11.67 -18.24
C LEU A 366 -5.76 -10.86 -18.58
N SER A 367 -4.61 -11.29 -18.08
CA SER A 367 -3.33 -10.61 -18.30
C SER A 367 -2.90 -10.66 -19.77
N ASP A 368 -3.04 -11.82 -20.42
CA ASP A 368 -2.79 -12.00 -21.84
C ASP A 368 -3.67 -11.07 -22.70
N ARG A 369 -4.95 -10.93 -22.33
CA ARG A 369 -5.90 -10.04 -22.99
C ARG A 369 -5.62 -8.56 -22.73
N LEU A 370 -5.10 -8.22 -21.56
CA LEU A 370 -4.64 -6.88 -21.20
C LEU A 370 -3.29 -6.53 -21.85
N LEU A 371 -2.60 -7.51 -22.45
CA LEU A 371 -1.23 -7.39 -22.97
C LEU A 371 -0.24 -6.91 -21.90
N SER A 372 -0.44 -7.35 -20.65
CA SER A 372 0.40 -6.97 -19.51
C SER A 372 0.85 -8.24 -18.77
N PRO A 373 2.01 -8.25 -18.10
CA PRO A 373 2.46 -9.45 -17.41
C PRO A 373 1.51 -9.89 -16.30
N SER A 374 1.35 -11.20 -16.16
CA SER A 374 0.49 -11.79 -15.15
C SER A 374 1.10 -11.74 -13.75
N PRO A 375 0.29 -11.86 -12.68
CA PRO A 375 0.80 -12.01 -11.31
C PRO A 375 1.79 -13.18 -11.18
N ARG A 376 1.63 -14.23 -11.99
CA ARG A 376 2.56 -15.37 -12.03
C ARG A 376 3.93 -14.94 -12.52
N GLN A 377 4.00 -14.18 -13.62
CA GLN A 377 5.26 -13.70 -14.18
C GLN A 377 6.02 -12.79 -13.21
N LEU A 378 5.30 -11.93 -12.49
CA LEU A 378 5.86 -11.12 -11.40
C LEU A 378 6.44 -12.01 -10.29
N ALA A 379 5.65 -12.95 -9.79
CA ALA A 379 6.06 -13.82 -8.70
C ALA A 379 7.26 -14.70 -9.07
N GLU A 380 7.30 -15.23 -10.31
CA GLU A 380 8.42 -15.98 -10.86
C GLU A 380 9.69 -15.12 -11.00
N ALA A 381 9.55 -13.87 -11.43
CA ALA A 381 10.68 -12.95 -11.55
C ALA A 381 11.29 -12.61 -10.19
N VAL A 382 10.47 -12.22 -9.23
CA VAL A 382 10.91 -11.87 -7.87
C VAL A 382 11.50 -13.09 -7.15
N THR A 383 10.89 -14.27 -7.32
CA THR A 383 11.45 -15.53 -6.79
C THR A 383 12.81 -15.83 -7.39
N ARG A 384 12.97 -15.67 -8.71
CA ARG A 384 14.26 -15.84 -9.37
C ARG A 384 15.30 -14.86 -8.84
N PHE A 385 14.96 -13.58 -8.63
CA PHE A 385 15.89 -12.62 -8.03
C PHE A 385 16.36 -13.10 -6.65
N ALA A 386 15.43 -13.55 -5.82
CA ALA A 386 15.70 -14.06 -4.48
C ALA A 386 16.56 -15.34 -4.46
N ASP A 387 16.56 -16.11 -5.54
CA ASP A 387 17.31 -17.37 -5.65
C ASP A 387 18.66 -17.20 -6.36
N THR A 388 18.83 -16.16 -7.19
CA THR A 388 20.04 -16.00 -8.05
C THR A 388 20.85 -14.73 -7.80
N HIS A 389 20.24 -13.64 -7.32
CA HIS A 389 20.94 -12.37 -7.13
C HIS A 389 21.54 -12.29 -5.72
N PRO A 390 22.87 -12.12 -5.55
CA PRO A 390 23.53 -12.23 -4.24
C PRO A 390 22.96 -11.32 -3.15
N ALA A 391 22.70 -10.05 -3.48
CA ALA A 391 22.14 -9.10 -2.52
C ALA A 391 20.67 -9.39 -2.18
N TRP A 392 19.94 -10.05 -3.07
CA TRP A 392 18.54 -10.43 -2.82
C TRP A 392 18.46 -11.71 -1.98
N ILE A 393 19.33 -12.68 -2.23
CA ILE A 393 19.52 -13.85 -1.35
C ILE A 393 19.82 -13.37 0.07
N GLN A 394 20.70 -12.37 0.17
CA GLN A 394 21.07 -11.81 1.45
C GLN A 394 19.93 -11.03 2.12
N LEU A 395 19.11 -10.32 1.33
CA LEU A 395 17.86 -9.70 1.82
C LEU A 395 16.90 -10.75 2.38
N MET A 396 16.81 -11.93 1.77
CA MET A 396 15.97 -13.01 2.28
C MET A 396 16.47 -13.60 3.61
N GLU A 397 17.78 -13.58 3.84
CA GLU A 397 18.37 -13.94 5.13
C GLU A 397 18.06 -12.87 6.19
N GLU A 398 18.17 -11.59 5.83
CA GLU A 398 17.76 -10.46 6.69
C GLU A 398 16.27 -10.56 7.07
N ASP A 399 15.40 -10.82 6.09
CA ASP A 399 13.96 -11.04 6.30
C ASP A 399 13.66 -12.25 7.18
N MET A 400 14.36 -13.36 6.95
CA MET A 400 14.21 -14.56 7.76
C MET A 400 14.63 -14.30 9.20
N THR A 401 15.67 -13.51 9.46
CA THR A 401 16.24 -13.31 10.81
C THR A 401 15.69 -12.09 11.54
N PHE A 402 15.06 -11.16 10.81
CA PHE A 402 14.75 -9.79 11.24
C PHE A 402 15.99 -8.96 11.62
N GLU A 403 17.17 -9.38 11.19
CA GLU A 403 18.43 -8.66 11.39
C GLU A 403 18.86 -7.98 10.09
N TYR A 404 18.19 -6.88 9.76
CA TYR A 404 18.49 -6.10 8.56
C TYR A 404 19.75 -5.26 8.73
N ARG A 405 20.47 -5.06 7.62
CA ARG A 405 21.65 -4.19 7.59
C ARG A 405 21.28 -2.72 7.71
N GLU A 406 22.25 -1.94 8.18
CA GLU A 406 22.18 -0.48 8.17
C GLU A 406 22.13 0.06 6.73
N GLY A 407 21.31 1.10 6.51
CA GLY A 407 21.12 1.75 5.21
C GLY A 407 19.89 1.26 4.44
N ASN A 408 19.07 2.20 3.97
CA ASN A 408 17.76 1.95 3.33
C ASN A 408 16.87 1.00 4.14
N PHE A 409 16.92 1.07 5.47
CA PHE A 409 16.37 0.05 6.36
C PHE A 409 14.88 -0.24 6.12
N PRO A 410 13.96 0.76 6.06
CA PRO A 410 12.56 0.49 5.73
C PRO A 410 12.37 -0.15 4.36
N ILE A 411 13.22 0.19 3.38
CA ILE A 411 13.16 -0.38 2.03
C ILE A 411 13.53 -1.86 2.06
N ARG A 412 14.57 -2.23 2.83
CA ARG A 412 14.94 -3.63 3.06
C ARG A 412 13.80 -4.41 3.69
N VAL A 413 13.21 -3.87 4.76
CA VAL A 413 12.08 -4.52 5.46
C VAL A 413 10.92 -4.77 4.50
N LEU A 414 10.43 -3.71 3.84
CA LEU A 414 9.28 -3.81 2.94
C LEU A 414 9.55 -4.68 1.72
N LEU A 415 10.73 -4.58 1.11
CA LEU A 415 11.12 -5.40 -0.04
C LEU A 415 11.33 -6.88 0.34
N GLY A 416 11.85 -7.15 1.54
CA GLY A 416 11.97 -8.50 2.09
C GLY A 416 10.59 -9.15 2.25
N ARG A 417 9.65 -8.42 2.87
CA ARG A 417 8.25 -8.85 3.00
C ARG A 417 7.57 -9.04 1.65
N PHE A 418 7.80 -8.14 0.70
CA PHE A 418 7.29 -8.28 -0.66
C PHE A 418 7.82 -9.51 -1.37
N THR A 419 9.12 -9.75 -1.28
CA THR A 419 9.73 -10.93 -1.86
C THR A 419 9.18 -12.21 -1.21
N ARG A 420 8.99 -12.23 0.12
CA ARG A 420 8.36 -13.34 0.84
C ARG A 420 6.94 -13.61 0.33
N VAL A 421 6.10 -12.57 0.24
CA VAL A 421 4.72 -12.70 -0.27
C VAL A 421 4.71 -13.24 -1.69
N GLN A 422 5.55 -12.72 -2.60
CA GLN A 422 5.60 -13.23 -3.98
C GLN A 422 5.99 -14.70 -4.05
N ARG A 423 6.98 -15.15 -3.26
CA ARG A 423 7.41 -16.56 -3.22
C ARG A 423 6.33 -17.50 -2.71
N ASP A 424 5.58 -17.08 -1.70
CA ASP A 424 4.50 -17.89 -1.14
C ASP A 424 3.23 -17.83 -2.00
N LYS A 425 2.94 -16.67 -2.60
CA LYS A 425 1.85 -16.49 -3.57
C LYS A 425 2.07 -17.35 -4.81
N LEU A 426 3.31 -17.57 -5.25
CA LEU A 426 3.61 -18.50 -6.34
C LEU A 426 3.18 -19.95 -6.04
N LYS A 427 3.16 -20.34 -4.75
CA LYS A 427 2.79 -21.69 -4.31
C LYS A 427 1.31 -21.80 -3.94
N ALA A 428 0.76 -20.77 -3.30
CA ALA A 428 -0.58 -20.76 -2.73
C ALA A 428 -1.30 -19.43 -3.03
N PRO A 429 -1.54 -19.08 -4.31
CA PRO A 429 -2.14 -17.80 -4.66
C PRO A 429 -3.56 -17.62 -4.11
N GLN A 430 -4.31 -18.72 -3.96
CA GLN A 430 -5.67 -18.73 -3.43
C GLN A 430 -5.74 -18.20 -1.99
N PHE A 431 -4.67 -18.34 -1.20
CA PHE A 431 -4.61 -17.79 0.15
C PHE A 431 -4.63 -16.26 0.13
N PHE A 432 -3.83 -15.65 -0.75
CA PHE A 432 -3.71 -14.19 -0.84
C PHE A 432 -4.86 -13.54 -1.60
N CYS A 433 -5.45 -14.25 -2.57
CA CYS A 433 -6.58 -13.75 -3.36
C CYS A 433 -7.92 -13.91 -2.63
N TRP A 434 -8.14 -15.03 -1.95
CA TRP A 434 -9.41 -15.36 -1.28
C TRP A 434 -9.20 -15.82 0.17
N PRO A 435 -8.58 -14.99 1.02
CA PRO A 435 -8.27 -15.38 2.38
C PRO A 435 -9.53 -15.72 3.19
N GLY A 436 -10.65 -15.04 2.95
CA GLY A 436 -11.92 -15.34 3.64
C GLY A 436 -12.42 -16.78 3.42
N MET A 437 -12.21 -17.33 2.22
CA MET A 437 -12.57 -18.72 1.91
C MET A 437 -11.54 -19.73 2.42
N CYS A 438 -10.26 -19.34 2.49
CA CYS A 438 -9.18 -20.22 2.96
C CYS A 438 -9.11 -20.34 4.49
N LEU A 439 -9.46 -19.26 5.20
CA LEU A 439 -9.37 -19.16 6.65
C LEU A 439 -10.52 -19.86 7.39
N THR A 440 -11.53 -20.38 6.68
CA THR A 440 -12.65 -21.12 7.29
C THR A 440 -12.68 -22.58 6.81
N SER A 441 -13.43 -23.43 7.51
CA SER A 441 -13.65 -24.83 7.09
C SER A 441 -14.66 -24.98 5.96
N PHE A 442 -15.22 -23.88 5.42
CA PHE A 442 -16.35 -23.90 4.50
C PHE A 442 -16.02 -24.46 3.10
N ARG A 443 -14.92 -24.01 2.48
CA ARG A 443 -14.47 -24.49 1.16
C ARG A 443 -13.24 -25.40 1.19
N GLN A 444 -12.44 -25.36 2.27
CA GLN A 444 -11.21 -26.14 2.45
C GLN A 444 -10.27 -26.15 1.23
N ALA A 445 -10.10 -25.00 0.57
CA ALA A 445 -9.22 -24.86 -0.61
C ALA A 445 -7.72 -25.12 -0.30
N LEU A 446 -7.36 -25.07 0.98
CA LEU A 446 -6.03 -25.37 1.51
C LEU A 446 -6.18 -26.23 2.78
N ASP A 447 -5.17 -27.04 3.05
CA ASP A 447 -5.09 -27.77 4.32
C ASP A 447 -4.85 -26.81 5.50
N SER A 448 -5.13 -27.28 6.72
CA SER A 448 -5.08 -26.43 7.90
C SER A 448 -3.66 -25.97 8.24
N GLU A 449 -2.67 -26.84 8.06
CA GLU A 449 -1.28 -26.54 8.39
C GLU A 449 -0.74 -25.42 7.50
N THR A 450 -0.98 -25.53 6.19
CA THR A 450 -0.60 -24.49 5.22
C THR A 450 -1.25 -23.15 5.54
N VAL A 451 -2.56 -23.13 5.86
CA VAL A 451 -3.25 -21.88 6.21
C VAL A 451 -2.69 -21.26 7.49
N HIS A 452 -2.40 -22.08 8.50
CA HIS A 452 -1.83 -21.58 9.75
C HIS A 452 -0.42 -21.04 9.55
N PHE A 453 0.39 -21.73 8.75
CA PHE A 453 1.72 -21.27 8.38
C PHE A 453 1.65 -19.93 7.64
N LEU A 454 0.88 -19.86 6.54
CA LEU A 454 0.81 -18.65 5.71
C LEU A 454 0.27 -17.45 6.50
N PHE A 455 -0.78 -17.64 7.30
CA PHE A 455 -1.32 -16.54 8.09
C PHE A 455 -0.33 -16.03 9.13
N ARG A 456 0.34 -16.93 9.88
CA ARG A 456 1.36 -16.56 10.88
C ARG A 456 2.57 -15.89 10.24
N GLU A 457 3.04 -16.42 9.12
CA GLU A 457 4.20 -15.87 8.40
C GLU A 457 3.93 -14.45 7.89
N HIS A 458 2.70 -14.16 7.46
CA HIS A 458 2.35 -12.91 6.79
C HIS A 458 1.66 -11.87 7.68
N GLN A 459 1.66 -12.04 9.00
CA GLN A 459 1.13 -11.01 9.90
C GLN A 459 1.89 -9.68 9.76
N ALA A 460 1.20 -8.57 10.03
CA ALA A 460 1.84 -7.27 10.12
C ALA A 460 2.93 -7.28 11.21
N LEU A 461 4.06 -6.63 10.92
CA LEU A 461 5.23 -6.59 11.81
C LEU A 461 4.98 -5.72 13.04
N PHE A 462 4.10 -4.72 12.91
CA PHE A 462 3.77 -3.78 13.96
C PHE A 462 2.26 -3.71 14.15
N LEU A 463 1.85 -3.61 15.41
CA LEU A 463 0.46 -3.51 15.81
C LEU A 463 0.35 -2.69 17.09
N ASP A 464 -0.82 -2.12 17.34
CA ASP A 464 -1.11 -1.59 18.65
C ASP A 464 -1.65 -2.65 19.62
N ARG A 465 -1.79 -2.26 20.89
CA ARG A 465 -2.50 -3.04 21.92
C ARG A 465 -3.60 -2.18 22.56
N ALA A 466 -4.26 -2.70 23.59
CA ALA A 466 -5.33 -1.99 24.29
C ALA A 466 -4.90 -0.63 24.90
N ASP A 467 -3.61 -0.42 25.15
CA ASP A 467 -3.02 0.86 25.59
C ASP A 467 -2.74 1.84 24.45
N ARG A 468 -2.95 1.41 23.19
CA ARG A 468 -2.75 2.14 21.93
C ARG A 468 -1.29 2.41 21.57
N ASP A 469 -0.34 1.92 22.35
CA ASP A 469 1.08 1.94 22.01
C ASP A 469 1.38 0.92 20.92
N VAL A 470 2.36 1.22 20.08
CA VAL A 470 2.82 0.33 19.02
C VAL A 470 3.86 -0.64 19.56
N TYR A 471 3.74 -1.91 19.18
CA TYR A 471 4.62 -3.00 19.58
C TYR A 471 5.08 -3.79 18.37
N PRO A 472 6.27 -4.42 18.44
CA PRO A 472 6.61 -5.41 17.44
C PRO A 472 5.73 -6.65 17.63
N ARG A 473 5.42 -7.33 16.53
CA ARG A 473 4.77 -8.63 16.58
C ARG A 473 5.75 -9.67 17.11
N LEU A 474 5.34 -10.39 18.16
CA LEU A 474 6.08 -11.54 18.65
C LEU A 474 5.96 -12.69 17.65
N MET A 475 7.09 -13.20 17.19
CA MET A 475 7.14 -14.28 16.22
C MET A 475 7.80 -15.53 16.82
N PRO A 476 7.22 -16.74 16.62
CA PRO A 476 7.79 -17.97 17.12
C PRO A 476 9.25 -18.15 16.68
N GLY A 477 10.12 -18.47 17.63
CA GLY A 477 11.55 -18.69 17.38
C GLY A 477 12.37 -17.43 17.12
N LYS A 478 11.79 -16.23 17.28
CA LYS A 478 12.52 -14.95 17.22
C LYS A 478 12.76 -14.38 18.61
N ASP A 479 13.93 -13.79 18.79
CA ASP A 479 14.29 -13.10 20.03
C ASP A 479 13.54 -11.77 20.15
N GLU A 480 12.94 -11.51 21.31
CA GLU A 480 12.16 -10.30 21.55
C GLU A 480 13.00 -9.02 21.38
N LYS A 481 14.30 -9.05 21.69
CA LYS A 481 15.17 -7.87 21.52
C LYS A 481 15.43 -7.59 20.05
N THR A 482 15.57 -8.62 19.22
CA THR A 482 15.69 -8.43 17.77
C THR A 482 14.43 -7.79 17.20
N LEU A 483 13.26 -8.25 17.63
CA LEU A 483 11.98 -7.67 17.20
C LEU A 483 11.78 -6.24 17.72
N GLN A 484 12.20 -5.94 18.95
CA GLN A 484 12.15 -4.58 19.49
C GLN A 484 13.09 -3.64 18.72
N ARG A 485 14.32 -4.08 18.44
CA ARG A 485 15.28 -3.32 17.62
C ARG A 485 14.74 -3.06 16.21
N LEU A 486 14.08 -4.05 15.59
CA LEU A 486 13.39 -3.85 14.31
C LEU A 486 12.37 -2.70 14.39
N LEU A 487 11.55 -2.68 15.44
CA LEU A 487 10.59 -1.57 15.65
C LEU A 487 11.31 -0.24 15.83
N ASP A 488 12.28 -0.19 16.73
CA ASP A 488 12.99 1.05 17.09
C ASP A 488 13.69 1.64 15.85
N ASP A 489 14.44 0.81 15.12
CA ASP A 489 15.16 1.22 13.91
C ASP A 489 14.17 1.64 12.81
N PHE A 490 13.07 0.91 12.61
CA PHE A 490 12.08 1.26 11.60
C PHE A 490 11.47 2.64 11.87
N TYR A 491 11.04 2.92 13.10
CA TYR A 491 10.39 4.18 13.43
C TYR A 491 11.33 5.38 13.53
N ILE A 492 12.64 5.17 13.76
CA ILE A 492 13.65 6.22 13.58
C ILE A 492 13.65 6.73 12.14
N TRP A 493 13.52 5.83 11.17
CA TRP A 493 13.44 6.22 9.76
C TRP A 493 12.10 6.85 9.41
N VAL A 494 10.99 6.30 9.91
CA VAL A 494 9.65 6.86 9.67
C VAL A 494 9.56 8.30 10.16
N SER A 495 10.04 8.59 11.38
CA SER A 495 10.06 9.97 11.89
C SER A 495 10.95 10.87 11.05
N MET A 496 12.10 10.38 10.58
CA MET A 496 12.99 11.15 9.70
C MET A 496 12.31 11.50 8.36
N TYR A 497 11.57 10.57 7.75
CA TYR A 497 10.83 10.83 6.51
C TYR A 497 9.72 11.87 6.73
N GLU A 498 8.99 11.75 7.84
CA GLU A 498 7.95 12.71 8.20
C GLU A 498 8.52 14.11 8.42
N MET A 499 9.58 14.24 9.21
CA MET A 499 10.25 15.52 9.42
C MET A 499 10.84 16.08 8.11
N THR A 500 11.31 15.22 7.20
CA THR A 500 11.73 15.66 5.86
C THR A 500 10.54 16.23 5.09
N ARG A 501 9.37 15.58 5.08
CA ARG A 501 8.15 16.14 4.47
C ARG A 501 7.79 17.49 5.07
N GLN A 502 7.82 17.60 6.40
CA GLN A 502 7.54 18.86 7.09
C GLN A 502 8.51 19.96 6.66
N TRP A 503 9.80 19.63 6.53
CA TRP A 503 10.81 20.56 6.04
C TRP A 503 10.53 21.02 4.60
N LEU A 504 10.07 20.13 3.72
CA LEU A 504 9.80 20.46 2.33
C LEU A 504 8.63 21.44 2.18
N VAL A 505 7.49 21.15 2.82
CA VAL A 505 6.21 21.75 2.41
C VAL A 505 5.30 22.25 3.52
N GLU A 506 5.55 21.95 4.79
CA GLU A 506 4.65 22.38 5.87
C GLU A 506 5.09 23.71 6.47
N ASP A 507 4.13 24.62 6.61
CA ASP A 507 4.31 25.88 7.32
C ASP A 507 4.54 25.64 8.83
N GLY A 508 5.06 26.66 9.52
CA GLY A 508 5.30 26.64 10.95
C GLY A 508 6.51 25.83 11.41
N PRO A 509 6.70 25.69 12.73
CA PRO A 509 7.72 24.82 13.32
C PRO A 509 7.55 23.34 12.94
N PHE A 510 8.55 22.52 13.26
CA PHE A 510 8.38 21.06 13.21
C PHE A 510 7.35 20.60 14.26
N ASP A 511 6.47 19.69 13.85
CA ASP A 511 5.54 18.99 14.72
C ASP A 511 6.14 17.65 15.18
N TYR A 512 5.90 17.31 16.44
CA TYR A 512 6.45 16.15 17.14
C TYR A 512 5.35 15.29 17.75
N ASP A 513 4.15 15.30 17.16
CA ASP A 513 2.99 14.58 17.68
C ASP A 513 3.06 13.04 17.46
N TYR A 514 4.11 12.40 17.98
CA TYR A 514 4.33 10.95 17.95
C TYR A 514 3.62 10.17 19.05
N GLY A 515 2.64 10.78 19.74
CA GLY A 515 1.77 10.09 20.69
C GLY A 515 0.91 8.97 20.06
N TRP A 516 0.86 8.86 18.73
CA TRP A 516 0.30 7.70 18.03
C TRP A 516 1.21 6.48 18.12
N LEU A 517 2.53 6.68 18.28
CA LEU A 517 3.54 5.62 18.37
C LEU A 517 3.62 5.10 19.80
N THR A 518 3.64 6.00 20.78
CA THR A 518 3.77 5.64 22.19
C THR A 518 3.27 6.73 23.14
N SER A 519 2.67 6.30 24.24
CA SER A 519 2.22 7.12 25.37
C SER A 519 3.18 7.09 26.56
N LYS A 520 4.27 6.30 26.50
CA LYS A 520 5.18 6.04 27.63
C LYS A 520 6.19 7.16 27.88
N PHE A 521 6.45 7.99 26.88
CA PHE A 521 7.47 9.03 26.93
C PHE A 521 6.84 10.41 26.97
N SER A 522 7.50 11.34 27.65
CA SER A 522 7.10 12.74 27.65
C SER A 522 7.33 13.38 26.28
N ASN A 523 6.62 14.46 25.98
CA ASN A 523 6.81 15.22 24.73
C ASN A 523 8.27 15.69 24.55
N ALA A 524 9.00 15.95 25.64
CA ALA A 524 10.40 16.36 25.58
C ALA A 524 11.32 15.20 25.15
N GLU A 525 11.05 13.97 25.64
CA GLU A 525 11.79 12.77 25.23
C GLU A 525 11.51 12.42 23.77
N ILE A 526 10.24 12.49 23.35
CA ILE A 526 9.82 12.29 21.95
C ILE A 526 10.51 13.30 21.03
N LYS A 527 10.49 14.59 21.39
CA LYS A 527 11.17 15.63 20.62
C LYS A 527 12.67 15.34 20.52
N GLY A 528 13.33 15.02 21.64
CA GLY A 528 14.75 14.73 21.65
C GLY A 528 15.15 13.51 20.79
N TRP A 529 14.31 12.48 20.75
CA TRP A 529 14.47 11.32 19.88
C TRP A 529 14.34 11.70 18.39
N ALA A 530 13.27 12.39 18.01
CA ALA A 530 13.02 12.83 16.64
C ALA A 530 14.09 13.82 16.15
N ASP A 531 14.47 14.80 16.98
CA ASP A 531 15.57 15.74 16.73
C ASP A 531 16.87 15.01 16.42
N SER A 532 17.18 13.99 17.22
CA SER A 532 18.41 13.19 17.06
C SER A 532 18.38 12.42 15.74
N ALA A 533 17.27 11.77 15.41
CA ALA A 533 17.09 11.05 14.15
C ALA A 533 17.24 11.99 12.94
N PHE A 534 16.54 13.13 12.95
CA PHE A 534 16.61 14.11 11.87
C PHE A 534 18.00 14.71 11.74
N LYS A 535 18.70 15.01 12.85
CA LYS A 535 20.06 15.53 12.82
C LYS A 535 21.07 14.50 12.31
N VAL A 536 20.93 13.23 12.66
CA VAL A 536 21.77 12.16 12.09
C VAL A 536 21.56 12.07 10.58
N GLY A 537 20.31 12.17 10.14
CA GLY A 537 19.98 12.18 8.72
C GLY A 537 20.52 13.42 7.99
N THR A 538 20.23 14.63 8.48
CA THR A 538 20.47 15.91 7.76
C THR A 538 21.77 16.61 8.11
N GLY A 539 22.41 16.27 9.22
CA GLY A 539 23.54 17.01 9.78
C GLY A 539 23.14 18.27 10.54
N VAL A 540 21.84 18.64 10.57
CA VAL A 540 21.36 19.88 11.16
C VAL A 540 20.27 19.60 12.21
N HIS A 541 20.35 20.29 13.35
CA HIS A 541 19.32 20.19 14.38
C HIS A 541 18.05 20.94 13.94
N PRO A 542 16.83 20.40 14.15
CA PRO A 542 15.57 21.07 13.76
C PRO A 542 15.43 22.50 14.29
N ASP A 543 15.83 22.75 15.54
CA ASP A 543 15.79 24.09 16.14
C ASP A 543 16.72 25.13 15.47
N ALA A 544 17.63 24.71 14.57
CA ALA A 544 18.45 25.64 13.78
C ALA A 544 17.70 26.19 12.56
N PHE A 545 16.54 25.64 12.20
CA PHE A 545 15.80 26.06 11.02
C PHE A 545 15.08 27.39 11.23
N SER A 546 15.29 28.32 10.30
CA SER A 546 14.53 29.56 10.22
C SER A 546 13.17 29.31 9.58
N ILE A 547 12.09 29.59 10.32
CA ILE A 547 10.71 29.38 9.87
C ILE A 547 10.27 30.60 9.04
N LEU A 548 9.91 30.37 7.78
CA LEU A 548 9.54 31.43 6.83
C LEU A 548 8.06 31.79 6.85
N ARG A 549 7.20 30.89 7.32
CA ARG A 549 5.74 30.98 7.34
C ARG A 549 5.19 30.37 8.62
#